data_AF-A0A920CCX3-F1
#
_entry.id   AF-A0A920CCX3-F1
#
_cell.length_a   1.000
_cell.length_b   1.000
_cell.length_c   1.000
_cell.angle_alpha   90.00
_cell.angle_beta   90.00
_cell.angle_gamma   90.00
#
_symmetry.space_group_name_H-M   'P 1'
#
loop_
_entity.id
_entity.type
_entity.pdbx_description
1 polymer ?
#
loop_
_entity_poly.entity_id
_entity_poly.type
_entity_poly.pdbx_seq_one_letter_code
_entity_poly.pdbx_strand_id
1 'polypeptide(L)'
;MRRRSWLHALLLFSIVMLLLAGCGKSQPSWSSFEGAANEKTFPVPKEANRTDRNVGNTKIDYVRYSMSGLKEKDSFPEEYLEKIKEWGWRENTDESEGASKVFEKQNRVVHLTIHDNYFTVTVLAKGKAAVKSTDSTKP
;
A
#
# COMPACT_ATOMS: atom_id res chain seq x y z
N MET A 1 59.04 5.50 4.82
CA MET A 1 57.99 4.64 5.41
C MET A 1 56.69 5.38 5.78
N ARG A 2 56.72 6.62 6.32
CA ARG A 2 55.51 7.40 6.70
C ARG A 2 54.49 7.68 5.57
N ARG A 3 54.94 8.03 4.35
CA ARG A 3 54.02 8.38 3.23
C ARG A 3 53.20 7.20 2.70
N ARG A 4 53.77 6.00 2.65
CA ARG A 4 53.10 4.78 2.17
C ARG A 4 52.04 4.29 3.16
N SER A 5 52.32 4.40 4.46
CA SER A 5 51.37 4.07 5.52
C SER A 5 50.15 5.01 5.55
N TRP A 6 50.35 6.30 5.24
CA TRP A 6 49.25 7.27 5.13
C TRP A 6 48.33 7.02 3.93
N LEU A 7 48.90 6.61 2.79
CA LEU A 7 48.11 6.21 1.61
C LEU A 7 47.28 4.96 1.87
N HIS A 8 47.82 3.97 2.59
CA HIS A 8 47.07 2.78 2.99
C HIS A 8 45.93 3.12 3.97
N ALA A 9 46.15 4.05 4.90
CA ALA A 9 45.11 4.51 5.83
C ALA A 9 43.96 5.24 5.10
N LEU A 10 44.27 6.11 4.12
CA LEU A 10 43.26 6.77 3.29
C LEU A 10 42.47 5.78 2.44
N LEU A 11 43.14 4.77 1.89
CA LEU A 11 42.50 3.75 1.07
C LEU A 11 41.55 2.85 1.89
N LEU A 12 41.96 2.45 3.10
CA LEU A 12 41.10 1.73 4.04
C LEU A 12 39.90 2.56 4.48
N PHE A 13 40.11 3.85 4.77
CA PHE A 13 39.03 4.76 5.12
C PHE A 13 38.01 4.95 3.99
N SER A 14 38.49 5.06 2.74
CA SER A 14 37.63 5.12 1.56
C SER A 14 36.78 3.86 1.39
N ILE A 15 37.37 2.67 1.59
CA ILE A 15 36.64 1.40 1.50
C ILE A 15 35.55 1.30 2.58
N VAL A 16 35.86 1.73 3.81
CA VAL A 16 34.87 1.79 4.91
C VAL A 16 33.73 2.76 4.58
N MET A 17 34.03 3.93 4.01
CA MET A 17 33.00 4.90 3.60
C MET A 17 32.11 4.37 2.47
N LEU A 18 32.67 3.63 1.51
CA LEU A 18 31.89 2.97 0.45
C LEU A 18 30.98 1.85 0.99
N LEU A 19 31.39 1.14 2.06
CA LEU A 19 30.56 0.12 2.71
C LEU A 19 29.42 0.72 3.55
N LEU A 20 29.56 1.97 4.00
CA LEU A 20 28.52 2.68 4.76
C LEU A 20 27.49 3.39 3.87
N ALA A 21 27.74 3.50 2.56
CA ALA A 21 26.74 3.94 1.59
C ALA A 21 25.74 2.81 1.30
N GLY A 22 24.99 2.41 2.33
CA GLY A 22 23.84 1.53 2.18
C GLY A 22 22.80 2.22 1.31
N CYS A 23 22.46 1.61 0.18
CA CYS A 23 21.39 2.06 -0.70
C CYS A 23 20.07 2.00 0.08
N GLY A 24 19.64 3.13 0.62
CA GLY A 24 18.43 3.24 1.42
C GLY A 24 17.23 2.90 0.56
N LYS A 25 16.66 1.72 0.77
CA LYS A 25 15.31 1.42 0.29
C LYS A 25 14.38 2.36 1.06
N SER A 26 13.87 3.39 0.40
CA SER A 26 12.93 4.33 1.01
C SER A 26 11.67 3.58 1.41
N GLN A 27 11.46 3.38 2.71
CA GLN A 27 10.19 2.90 3.23
C GLN A 27 9.10 3.96 2.94
N PRO A 28 7.83 3.55 2.73
CA PRO A 28 6.75 4.51 2.56
C PRO A 28 6.59 5.34 3.84
N SER A 29 6.33 6.65 3.68
CA SER A 29 6.32 7.61 4.77
C SER A 29 4.98 7.74 5.48
N TRP A 30 3.87 7.35 4.82
CA TRP A 30 2.49 7.43 5.36
C TRP A 30 2.13 8.79 5.98
N SER A 31 2.78 9.87 5.53
CA SER A 31 2.76 11.16 6.21
C SER A 31 1.69 12.11 5.67
N SER A 32 1.22 11.88 4.44
CA SER A 32 0.26 12.75 3.77
C SER A 32 -0.68 11.96 2.89
N PHE A 33 -1.94 12.39 2.87
CA PHE A 33 -3.04 11.66 2.26
C PHE A 33 -3.87 12.54 1.33
N GLU A 34 -4.44 11.92 0.32
CA GLU A 34 -5.43 12.50 -0.58
C GLU A 34 -6.58 11.52 -0.78
N GLY A 35 -7.68 11.98 -1.41
CA GLY A 35 -8.82 11.10 -1.69
C GLY A 35 -8.52 10.12 -2.82
N ALA A 36 -8.97 8.87 -2.68
CA ALA A 36 -8.84 7.87 -3.73
C ALA A 36 -9.54 8.33 -5.03
N ALA A 37 -8.97 7.97 -6.18
CA ALA A 37 -9.48 8.35 -7.49
C ALA A 37 -10.89 7.79 -7.81
N ASN A 38 -11.30 6.71 -7.14
CA ASN A 38 -12.62 6.08 -7.23
C ASN A 38 -13.56 6.41 -6.05
N GLU A 39 -13.02 6.81 -4.90
CA GLU A 39 -13.80 7.24 -3.74
C GLU A 39 -13.05 8.36 -3.02
N LYS A 40 -13.41 9.60 -3.34
CA LYS A 40 -12.70 10.81 -2.85
C LYS A 40 -12.71 10.93 -1.32
N THR A 41 -13.64 10.24 -0.65
CA THR A 41 -13.71 10.26 0.81
C THR A 41 -12.86 9.18 1.47
N PHE A 42 -12.23 8.28 0.71
CA PHE A 42 -11.29 7.27 1.22
C PHE A 42 -9.85 7.77 1.09
N PRO A 43 -9.06 7.84 2.17
CA PRO A 43 -7.70 8.36 2.10
C PRO A 43 -6.75 7.35 1.46
N VAL A 44 -5.88 7.84 0.58
CA VAL A 44 -4.72 7.12 0.02
C VAL A 44 -3.46 7.96 0.22
N PRO A 45 -2.28 7.35 0.44
CA PRO A 45 -1.05 8.12 0.62
C PRO A 45 -0.67 8.87 -0.67
N LYS A 46 -0.28 10.14 -0.56
CA LYS A 46 0.10 10.97 -1.73
C LYS A 46 1.33 10.49 -2.47
N GLU A 47 2.22 9.78 -1.76
CA GLU A 47 3.43 9.19 -2.35
C GLU A 47 3.11 8.01 -3.26
N ALA A 48 1.88 7.49 -3.23
CA ALA A 48 1.45 6.40 -4.08
C ALA A 48 1.05 6.91 -5.47
N ASN A 49 1.70 6.40 -6.51
CA ASN A 49 1.41 6.80 -7.88
C ASN A 49 0.24 5.98 -8.44
N ARG A 50 -0.81 6.65 -8.91
CA ARG A 50 -1.92 5.99 -9.61
C ARG A 50 -1.45 5.42 -10.94
N THR A 51 -1.47 4.10 -11.09
CA THR A 51 -0.92 3.43 -12.28
C THR A 51 -2.00 2.89 -13.22
N ASP A 52 -3.09 2.33 -12.70
CA ASP A 52 -4.16 1.76 -13.53
C ASP A 52 -5.55 2.07 -12.97
N ARG A 53 -6.47 2.51 -13.84
CA ARG A 53 -7.91 2.45 -13.61
C ARG A 53 -8.47 1.48 -14.66
N ASN A 54 -9.17 0.43 -14.24
CA ASN A 54 -9.81 -0.45 -15.21
C ASN A 54 -10.97 0.31 -15.87
N VAL A 55 -10.74 0.84 -17.08
CA VAL A 55 -11.72 1.61 -17.85
C VAL A 55 -12.79 0.69 -18.48
N GLY A 56 -12.61 -0.64 -18.45
CA GLY A 56 -13.41 -1.58 -19.24
C GLY A 56 -14.54 -2.32 -18.52
N ASN A 57 -14.59 -2.37 -17.19
CA ASN A 57 -15.57 -3.18 -16.46
C ASN A 57 -16.36 -2.32 -15.44
N THR A 58 -17.52 -1.81 -15.86
CA THR A 58 -18.34 -0.84 -15.12
C THR A 58 -18.93 -1.34 -13.80
N LYS A 59 -18.78 -2.64 -13.48
CA LYS A 59 -19.34 -3.25 -12.25
C LYS A 59 -18.43 -3.11 -11.03
N ILE A 60 -17.12 -2.92 -11.21
CA ILE A 60 -16.14 -2.90 -10.11
C ILE A 60 -15.24 -1.67 -10.28
N ASP A 61 -15.40 -0.67 -9.41
CA ASP A 61 -14.60 0.56 -9.47
C ASP A 61 -13.26 0.33 -8.75
N TYR A 62 -12.25 -0.05 -9.54
CA TYR A 62 -10.93 -0.51 -9.10
C TYR A 62 -9.82 0.46 -9.51
N VAL A 63 -8.92 0.78 -8.58
CA VAL A 63 -7.73 1.59 -8.84
C VAL A 63 -6.50 0.97 -8.18
N ARG A 64 -5.39 0.94 -8.94
CA ARG A 64 -4.07 0.52 -8.46
C ARG A 64 -3.21 1.74 -8.11
N TYR A 65 -2.52 1.65 -6.98
CA TYR A 65 -1.55 2.64 -6.50
C TYR A 65 -0.19 1.99 -6.27
N SER A 66 0.81 2.39 -7.04
CA SER A 66 2.17 1.90 -6.92
C SER A 66 2.91 2.62 -5.80
N MET A 67 3.54 1.85 -4.92
CA MET A 67 4.28 2.33 -3.74
C MET A 67 5.38 1.33 -3.40
N SER A 68 6.63 1.71 -3.61
CA SER A 68 7.79 0.86 -3.35
C SER A 68 7.92 0.48 -1.88
N GLY A 69 8.36 -0.74 -1.60
CA GLY A 69 8.63 -1.19 -0.23
C GLY A 69 7.45 -1.87 0.45
N LEU A 70 6.27 -1.90 -0.19
CA LEU A 70 5.16 -2.75 0.25
C LEU A 70 5.45 -4.23 -0.03
N LYS A 71 5.02 -5.10 0.88
CA LYS A 71 5.05 -6.55 0.75
C LYS A 71 3.69 -7.13 1.09
N GLU A 72 3.23 -8.08 0.29
CA GLU A 72 1.91 -8.72 0.48
C GLU A 72 1.77 -9.41 1.84
N LYS A 73 2.86 -9.96 2.37
CA LYS A 73 2.88 -10.59 3.70
C LYS A 73 2.78 -9.60 4.87
N ASP A 74 2.94 -8.29 4.61
CA ASP A 74 2.93 -7.26 5.64
C ASP A 74 1.50 -6.69 5.76
N SER A 75 1.13 -6.27 6.97
CA SER A 75 -0.10 -5.51 7.19
C SER A 75 0.13 -4.03 6.90
N PHE A 76 -0.95 -3.29 6.60
CA PHE A 76 -0.89 -1.83 6.60
C PHE A 76 -0.44 -1.32 7.98
N PRO A 77 0.41 -0.28 8.03
CA PRO A 77 0.80 0.35 9.30
C PRO A 77 -0.41 0.92 10.04
N GLU A 78 -0.35 0.87 11.37
CA GLU A 78 -1.43 1.33 12.23
C GLU A 78 -1.77 2.81 12.03
N GLU A 79 -0.76 3.66 11.81
CA GLU A 79 -0.92 5.09 11.50
C GLU A 79 -1.83 5.35 10.27
N TYR A 80 -1.77 4.48 9.26
CA TYR A 80 -2.63 4.58 8.09
C TYR A 80 -4.05 4.12 8.40
N LEU A 81 -4.20 3.03 9.16
CA LEU A 81 -5.50 2.52 9.59
C LEU A 81 -6.24 3.53 10.48
N GLU A 82 -5.52 4.23 11.36
CA GLU A 82 -6.06 5.33 12.15
C GLU A 82 -6.50 6.50 11.26
N LYS A 83 -5.71 6.86 10.25
CA LYS A 83 -6.09 7.91 9.30
C LYS A 83 -7.39 7.58 8.56
N ILE A 84 -7.57 6.32 8.15
CA ILE A 84 -8.81 5.85 7.51
C ILE A 84 -10.00 6.04 8.47
N LYS A 85 -9.83 5.72 9.76
CA LYS A 85 -10.85 5.93 10.81
C LYS A 85 -11.16 7.41 11.04
N GLU A 86 -10.15 8.28 11.09
CA GLU A 86 -10.33 9.73 11.20
C GLU A 86 -11.13 10.31 10.02
N TRP A 87 -10.97 9.74 8.83
CA TRP A 87 -11.76 10.09 7.65
C TRP A 87 -13.19 9.51 7.68
N GLY A 88 -13.58 8.86 8.78
CA GLY A 88 -14.93 8.40 9.05
C GLY A 88 -15.26 7.02 8.47
N TRP A 89 -14.25 6.23 8.11
CA TRP A 89 -14.43 4.85 7.68
C TRP A 89 -14.29 3.89 8.85
N ARG A 90 -15.10 2.83 8.86
CA ARG A 90 -15.04 1.78 9.87
C ARG A 90 -14.49 0.51 9.25
N GLU A 91 -13.47 -0.08 9.85
CA GLU A 91 -12.98 -1.40 9.45
C GLU A 91 -14.05 -2.46 9.78
N ASN A 92 -14.34 -3.32 8.81
CA ASN A 92 -15.11 -4.55 9.02
C ASN A 92 -14.09 -5.67 9.27
N THR A 93 -13.86 -5.99 10.53
CA THR A 93 -12.84 -6.97 10.96
C THR A 93 -13.20 -8.40 10.57
N ASP A 94 -14.49 -8.71 10.38
CA ASP A 94 -14.95 -10.05 10.05
C ASP A 94 -14.65 -10.41 8.59
N GLU A 95 -14.64 -9.41 7.70
CA GLU A 95 -14.29 -9.56 6.28
C GLU A 95 -12.83 -9.20 5.97
N SER A 96 -12.09 -8.68 6.95
CA SER A 96 -10.68 -8.32 6.81
C SER A 96 -9.79 -9.51 7.12
N GLU A 97 -8.95 -9.91 6.17
CA GLU A 97 -8.06 -11.07 6.30
C GLU A 97 -6.69 -10.79 5.67
N GLY A 98 -5.62 -11.06 6.43
CA GLY A 98 -4.23 -10.95 5.96
C GLY A 98 -3.91 -9.58 5.36
N ALA A 99 -3.54 -9.58 4.08
CA ALA A 99 -3.18 -8.41 3.29
C ALA A 99 -4.38 -7.55 2.83
N SER A 100 -5.60 -8.01 3.10
CA SER A 100 -6.84 -7.39 2.63
C SER A 100 -7.66 -6.86 3.81
N LYS A 101 -8.01 -5.58 3.75
CA LYS A 101 -8.81 -4.87 4.76
C LYS A 101 -10.09 -4.35 4.11
N VAL A 102 -11.21 -4.51 4.80
CA VAL A 102 -12.52 -4.05 4.33
C VAL A 102 -12.97 -2.88 5.19
N PHE A 103 -13.40 -1.80 4.55
CA PHE A 103 -13.88 -0.59 5.23
C PHE A 103 -15.27 -0.21 4.75
N GLU A 104 -16.10 0.25 5.67
CA GLU A 104 -17.46 0.69 5.40
C GLU A 104 -17.68 2.14 5.80
N LYS A 105 -18.41 2.85 4.94
CA LYS A 105 -18.92 4.19 5.22
C LYS A 105 -20.23 4.39 4.47
N GLN A 106 -21.32 4.60 5.23
CA GLN A 106 -22.67 4.74 4.67
C GLN A 106 -23.04 3.54 3.77
N ASN A 107 -23.28 3.78 2.48
CA ASN A 107 -23.61 2.78 1.47
C ASN A 107 -22.42 2.43 0.56
N ARG A 108 -21.19 2.64 1.03
CA ARG A 108 -19.95 2.28 0.31
C ARG A 108 -19.14 1.28 1.12
N VAL A 109 -18.59 0.30 0.40
CA VAL A 109 -17.63 -0.66 0.92
C VAL A 109 -16.35 -0.50 0.11
N VAL A 110 -15.21 -0.42 0.79
CA VAL A 110 -13.88 -0.34 0.18
C VAL A 110 -13.08 -1.56 0.58
N HIS A 111 -12.60 -2.30 -0.41
CA HIS A 111 -11.59 -3.34 -0.22
C HIS A 111 -10.23 -2.72 -0.52
N LEU A 112 -9.36 -2.80 0.47
CA LEU A 112 -7.99 -2.31 0.43
C LEU A 112 -7.05 -3.49 0.54
N THR A 113 -6.28 -3.78 -0.51
CA THR A 113 -5.42 -4.98 -0.56
C THR A 113 -3.97 -4.62 -0.89
N ILE A 114 -3.03 -5.14 -0.10
CA ILE A 114 -1.58 -4.99 -0.34
C ILE A 114 -1.10 -6.06 -1.31
N HIS A 115 -0.21 -5.66 -2.20
CA HIS A 115 0.62 -6.52 -3.01
C HIS A 115 2.08 -6.06 -2.91
N ASP A 116 2.99 -6.83 -3.51
CA ASP A 116 4.39 -6.41 -3.61
C ASP A 116 4.54 -5.13 -4.47
N ASN A 117 4.98 -4.04 -3.82
CA ASN A 117 5.19 -2.70 -4.38
C ASN A 117 3.94 -1.94 -4.88
N TYR A 118 2.73 -2.40 -4.56
CA TYR A 118 1.52 -1.65 -4.85
C TYR A 118 0.38 -2.08 -3.92
N PHE A 119 -0.65 -1.25 -3.83
CA PHE A 119 -1.92 -1.65 -3.22
C PHE A 119 -3.07 -1.28 -4.14
N THR A 120 -4.24 -1.82 -3.83
CA THR A 120 -5.45 -1.63 -4.63
C THR A 120 -6.58 -1.11 -3.76
N VAL A 121 -7.42 -0.25 -4.35
CA VAL A 121 -8.63 0.27 -3.74
C VAL A 121 -9.79 -0.11 -4.64
N THR A 122 -10.67 -0.97 -4.14
CA THR A 122 -11.87 -1.41 -4.85
C THR A 122 -13.11 -0.89 -4.14
N VAL A 123 -13.95 -0.15 -4.84
CA VAL A 123 -15.17 0.46 -4.27
C VAL A 123 -16.39 -0.29 -4.77
N LEU A 124 -17.25 -0.68 -3.84
CA LEU A 124 -18.50 -1.38 -4.07
C LEU A 124 -19.66 -0.57 -3.46
N ALA A 125 -20.80 -0.55 -4.15
CA ALA A 125 -22.04 -0.04 -3.57
C ALA A 125 -22.60 -1.10 -2.61
N LYS A 126 -22.92 -0.69 -1.38
CA LYS A 126 -23.58 -1.55 -0.38
C LYS A 126 -24.90 -2.06 -0.97
N GLY A 127 -25.00 -3.37 -1.18
CA GLY A 127 -26.10 -4.05 -1.86
C GLY A 127 -25.79 -4.64 -3.24
N LYS A 128 -24.60 -4.41 -3.82
CA LYS A 128 -24.18 -5.01 -5.11
C LYS A 128 -22.97 -5.94 -5.04
N ALA A 129 -22.45 -6.24 -3.85
CA ALA A 129 -21.21 -7.01 -3.71
C ALA A 129 -21.21 -8.02 -2.57
N ALA A 130 -22.35 -8.64 -2.26
CA ALA A 130 -22.32 -10.02 -1.81
C ALA A 130 -22.08 -10.90 -3.05
N VAL A 131 -20.89 -10.80 -3.67
CA VAL A 131 -20.40 -11.91 -4.49
C VAL A 131 -19.93 -12.95 -3.49
N LYS A 132 -20.92 -13.59 -2.86
CA LYS A 132 -20.78 -14.91 -2.29
C LYS A 132 -20.10 -15.71 -3.38
N SER A 133 -18.90 -16.23 -3.09
CA SER A 133 -18.25 -17.24 -3.92
C SER A 133 -19.26 -18.37 -4.14
N THR A 134 -20.00 -18.28 -5.23
CA THR A 134 -20.74 -19.37 -5.84
C THR A 134 -19.94 -19.69 -7.08
N ASP A 135 -18.91 -20.49 -6.90
CA ASP A 135 -18.55 -21.48 -7.90
C ASP A 135 -19.14 -22.81 -7.40
N SER A 136 -20.36 -23.12 -7.80
CA SER A 136 -20.70 -24.00 -8.94
C SER A 136 -20.25 -25.44 -8.66
N THR A 137 -21.15 -26.30 -8.18
CA THR A 137 -21.99 -27.20 -8.99
C THR A 137 -21.32 -28.55 -9.29
N LYS A 138 -21.72 -29.53 -8.47
CA LYS A 138 -22.14 -30.93 -8.73
C LYS A 138 -22.08 -31.48 -10.18
N PRO A 139 -21.90 -32.80 -10.38
CA PRO A 139 -22.89 -33.83 -9.98
C PRO A 139 -22.42 -34.84 -8.94
#